data_AF-A0A810MUB7-F1
#
_entry.id   AF-A0A810MUB7-F1
#
_cell.length_a   1.000
_cell.length_b   1.000
_cell.length_c   1.000
_cell.angle_alpha   90.00
_cell.angle_beta   90.00
_cell.angle_gamma   90.00
#
_symmetry.space_group_name_H-M   'P 1'
#
loop_
_entity.id
_entity.type
_entity.pdbx_description
1 polymer ?
#
loop_
_entity_poly.entity_id
_entity_poly.type
_entity_poly.pdbx_seq_one_letter_code
_entity_poly.pdbx_strand_id
1 'polypeptide(L)'
;MGDRAVSRRLTSRQWRVLSFLALHGTATTVEVAVAVGVPRLTAHRDLTRLHGAELVERRRSDEDRTHTWWYGVTAEGTDLVGRDLAASGRPVPLQLGRRRWNEADGLLFLPLIETSRRNPGRCELFGWLTTMDTSVWLRGHGLAHLRADGFGVWLEDGRCLRFLVHVDNARISGLLSEEEQRTAGLEVLLAG
;
A
#
# COMPACT_ATOMS: atom_id res chain seq x y z
N MET A 1 8.06 19.92 21.91
CA MET A 1 9.53 19.81 21.74
C MET A 1 10.05 18.36 21.64
N GLY A 2 9.22 17.32 21.84
CA GLY A 2 9.62 15.89 21.77
C GLY A 2 9.73 15.28 20.37
N ASP A 3 8.92 15.74 19.41
CA ASP A 3 8.80 15.14 18.06
C ASP A 3 10.08 15.13 17.22
N ARG A 4 10.86 16.22 17.26
CA ARG A 4 12.12 16.31 16.49
C ARG A 4 13.21 15.38 17.02
N ALA A 5 13.10 14.90 18.26
CA ALA A 5 14.08 13.99 18.85
C ALA A 5 13.81 12.54 18.42
N VAL A 6 12.54 12.16 18.24
CA VAL A 6 12.15 10.83 17.76
C VAL A 6 12.45 10.67 16.27
N SER A 7 12.12 11.67 15.45
CA SER A 7 12.43 11.67 13.99
C SER A 7 13.92 11.52 13.69
N ARG A 8 14.77 12.19 14.48
CA ARG A 8 16.24 12.13 14.36
C ARG A 8 16.86 10.81 14.79
N ARG A 9 16.11 9.92 15.45
CA ARG A 9 16.59 8.61 15.94
C ARG A 9 16.23 7.45 15.02
N LEU A 10 15.31 7.64 14.07
CA LEU A 10 14.94 6.59 13.13
C LEU A 10 15.97 6.47 12.03
N THR A 11 16.45 5.24 11.81
CA THR A 11 17.25 4.90 10.64
C THR A 11 16.43 5.01 9.36
N SER A 12 17.08 5.19 8.20
CA SER A 12 16.38 5.24 6.90
C SER A 12 15.50 4.01 6.65
N ARG A 13 15.88 2.85 7.17
CA ARG A 13 15.10 1.61 7.06
C ARG A 13 13.84 1.64 7.93
N GLN A 14 13.95 2.11 9.17
CA GLN A 14 12.80 2.28 10.06
C GLN A 14 11.82 3.32 9.50
N TRP A 15 12.33 4.39 8.88
CA TRP A 15 11.51 5.33 8.11
C TRP A 15 10.75 4.64 6.97
N ARG A 16 11.40 3.75 6.21
CA ARG A 16 10.71 2.99 5.15
C ARG A 16 9.61 2.09 5.70
N VAL A 17 9.84 1.40 6.82
CA VAL A 17 8.82 0.57 7.49
C VAL A 17 7.64 1.44 7.94
N LEU A 18 7.92 2.54 8.64
CA LEU A 18 6.88 3.42 9.17
C LEU A 18 6.05 4.07 8.05
N SER A 19 6.71 4.62 7.03
CA SER A 19 6.05 5.19 5.86
C SER A 19 5.23 4.15 5.11
N PHE A 20 5.73 2.91 4.99
CA PHE A 20 4.96 1.82 4.39
C PHE A 20 3.67 1.55 5.17
N LEU A 21 3.74 1.36 6.49
CA LEU A 21 2.54 1.13 7.31
C LEU A 21 1.57 2.32 7.27
N ALA A 22 2.08 3.55 7.26
CA ALA A 22 1.25 4.74 7.15
C ALA A 22 0.54 4.85 5.80
N LEU A 23 1.21 4.45 4.71
CA LEU A 23 0.68 4.55 3.35
C LEU A 23 -0.15 3.34 2.93
N HIS A 24 0.06 2.18 3.55
CA HIS A 24 -0.50 0.89 3.11
C HIS A 24 -1.39 0.22 4.16
N GLY A 25 -1.43 0.73 5.39
CA GLY A 25 -2.25 0.17 6.46
C GLY A 25 -1.51 -0.93 7.24
N THR A 26 -2.27 -1.93 7.69
CA THR A 26 -1.72 -3.00 8.51
C THR A 26 -1.02 -4.08 7.69
N ALA A 27 0.11 -4.58 8.19
CA ALA A 27 0.86 -5.65 7.54
C ALA A 27 1.51 -6.60 8.55
N THR A 28 1.80 -7.82 8.12
CA THR A 28 2.62 -8.80 8.85
C THR A 28 4.11 -8.51 8.71
N THR A 29 4.94 -9.16 9.53
CA THR A 29 6.41 -9.05 9.40
C THR A 29 6.92 -9.50 8.03
N VAL A 30 6.28 -10.50 7.40
CA VAL A 30 6.70 -11.02 6.08
C VAL A 30 6.42 -9.98 5.00
N GLU A 31 5.23 -9.39 5.01
CA GLU A 31 4.84 -8.36 4.04
C GLU A 31 5.70 -7.11 4.17
N VAL A 32 6.00 -6.67 5.40
CA VAL A 32 6.95 -5.57 5.66
C VAL A 32 8.35 -5.91 5.13
N ALA A 33 8.81 -7.14 5.32
CA ALA A 33 10.12 -7.59 4.83
C ALA A 33 10.20 -7.51 3.29
N VAL A 34 9.15 -7.94 2.59
CA VAL A 34 9.03 -7.84 1.13
C VAL A 34 8.98 -6.37 0.70
N ALA A 35 8.08 -5.58 1.28
CA ALA A 35 7.86 -4.19 0.90
C ALA A 35 9.11 -3.31 1.06
N VAL A 36 9.83 -3.50 2.17
CA VAL A 36 11.04 -2.73 2.49
C VAL A 36 12.30 -3.34 1.85
N GLY A 37 12.25 -4.61 1.42
CA GLY A 37 13.35 -5.31 0.77
C GLY A 37 14.45 -5.74 1.76
N VAL A 38 14.06 -6.31 2.89
CA VAL A 38 15.01 -6.77 3.94
C VAL A 38 14.66 -8.17 4.46
N PRO A 39 15.61 -8.91 5.07
CA PRO A 39 15.31 -10.19 5.69
C PRO A 39 14.25 -10.08 6.79
N ARG A 40 13.42 -11.12 6.97
CA ARG A 40 12.34 -11.18 7.97
C ARG A 40 12.80 -10.83 9.39
N LEU A 41 13.99 -11.30 9.81
CA LEU A 41 14.55 -10.99 11.13
C LEU A 41 14.88 -9.50 11.29
N THR A 42 15.35 -8.85 10.22
CA THR A 42 15.62 -7.41 10.22
C THR A 42 14.32 -6.62 10.31
N ALA A 43 13.31 -6.97 9.51
CA ALA A 43 11.98 -6.35 9.59
C ALA A 43 11.38 -6.49 10.99
N HIS A 44 11.49 -7.68 11.60
CA HIS A 44 11.02 -7.93 12.97
C HIS A 44 11.69 -7.01 14.00
N ARG A 45 13.02 -6.83 13.91
CA ARG A 45 13.78 -5.94 14.81
C ARG A 45 13.37 -4.48 14.63
N ASP A 46 13.18 -4.02 13.40
CA ASP A 46 12.74 -2.66 13.13
C ASP A 46 11.32 -2.42 13.66
N LEU A 47 10.38 -3.35 13.40
CA LEU A 47 9.01 -3.30 13.93
C LEU A 47 8.98 -3.29 15.47
N THR A 48 9.83 -4.10 16.11
CA THR A 48 9.94 -4.13 17.58
C THR A 48 10.43 -2.78 18.12
N ARG A 49 11.39 -2.16 17.45
CA ARG A 49 11.88 -0.82 17.84
C ARG A 49 10.85 0.27 17.62
N LEU A 50 10.13 0.24 16.49
CA LEU A 50 9.05 1.20 16.20
C LEU A 50 7.89 1.04 17.18
N HIS A 51 7.56 -0.20 17.56
CA HIS A 51 6.57 -0.48 18.59
C HIS A 51 6.99 0.03 19.97
N GLY A 52 8.25 -0.21 20.37
CA GLY A 52 8.80 0.32 21.62
C GLY A 52 8.92 1.84 21.65
N ALA A 53 8.82 2.51 20.50
CA ALA A 53 8.76 3.96 20.37
C ALA A 53 7.32 4.48 20.18
N GLU A 54 6.30 3.63 20.34
CA GLU A 54 4.87 3.98 20.24
C GLU A 54 4.42 4.51 18.86
N LEU A 55 5.24 4.32 17.82
CA LEU A 55 4.92 4.72 16.44
C LEU A 55 4.13 3.65 15.68
N VAL A 56 4.19 2.41 16.15
CA VAL A 56 3.54 1.24 15.56
C VAL A 56 2.83 0.44 16.66
N GLU A 57 1.59 0.08 16.42
CA GLU A 57 0.86 -0.88 17.23
C GLU A 57 0.98 -2.29 16.66
N ARG A 58 0.80 -3.30 17.52
CA ARG A 58 0.75 -4.70 17.10
C ARG A 58 -0.47 -5.39 17.67
N ARG A 59 -1.12 -6.22 16.85
CA ARG A 59 -2.28 -7.04 17.21
C ARG A 59 -2.01 -8.48 16.81
N ARG A 60 -2.42 -9.46 17.62
CA ARG A 60 -2.34 -10.87 17.19
C ARG A 60 -3.31 -11.11 16.03
N SER A 61 -2.89 -11.93 15.07
CA SER A 61 -3.80 -12.39 14.02
C SER A 61 -4.93 -13.21 14.64
N ASP A 62 -6.15 -13.00 14.18
CA ASP A 62 -7.30 -13.81 14.63
C ASP A 62 -7.30 -15.21 14.00
N GLU A 63 -6.69 -15.36 12.82
CA GLU A 63 -6.55 -16.63 12.09
C GLU A 63 -5.40 -17.49 12.63
N ASP A 64 -4.29 -16.85 13.00
CA ASP A 64 -3.11 -17.50 13.57
C ASP A 64 -2.59 -16.69 14.77
N ARG A 65 -3.27 -16.89 15.89
CA ARG A 65 -3.01 -16.20 17.17
C ARG A 65 -1.64 -16.52 17.76
N THR A 66 -1.02 -17.61 17.32
CA THR A 66 0.20 -18.14 17.92
C THR A 66 1.45 -17.64 17.20
N HIS A 67 1.42 -17.52 15.87
CA HIS A 67 2.63 -17.22 15.10
C HIS A 67 2.57 -15.94 14.28
N THR A 68 1.39 -15.32 14.12
CA THR A 68 1.22 -14.16 13.24
C THR A 68 0.76 -12.91 14.01
N TRP A 69 1.48 -11.81 13.77
CA TRP A 69 1.17 -10.48 14.30
C TRP A 69 0.92 -9.52 13.14
N TRP A 70 -0.13 -8.73 13.26
CA TRP A 70 -0.42 -7.57 12.43
C TRP A 70 0.18 -6.34 13.07
N TYR A 71 0.81 -5.50 12.25
CA TYR A 71 1.40 -4.23 12.67
C TYR A 71 0.68 -3.10 11.96
N GLY A 72 0.30 -2.05 12.68
CA GLY A 72 -0.35 -0.85 12.14
C GLY A 72 0.35 0.40 12.65
N VAL A 73 0.27 1.50 11.89
CA VAL A 73 0.81 2.78 12.37
C VAL A 73 -0.11 3.37 13.44
N THR A 74 0.46 4.01 14.46
CA THR A 74 -0.32 4.78 15.46
C THR A 74 -0.66 6.18 14.94
N ALA A 75 -1.46 6.93 15.68
CA ALA A 75 -1.70 8.35 15.38
C ALA A 75 -0.39 9.15 15.38
N GLU A 76 0.49 8.94 16.36
CA GLU A 76 1.79 9.60 16.45
C GLU A 76 2.70 9.23 15.26
N GLY A 77 2.76 7.94 14.89
CA GLY A 77 3.49 7.50 13.71
C GLY A 77 2.95 8.13 12.41
N THR A 78 1.63 8.28 12.32
CA THR A 78 0.95 8.91 11.17
C THR A 78 1.31 10.39 11.07
N ASP A 79 1.22 11.13 12.18
CA ASP A 79 1.55 12.55 12.24
C ASP A 79 3.03 12.80 11.92
N LEU A 80 3.91 11.90 12.37
CA LEU A 80 5.33 11.93 12.07
C LEU A 80 5.59 11.82 10.56
N VAL A 81 4.97 10.85 9.88
CA VAL A 81 5.07 10.68 8.43
C VAL A 81 4.42 11.85 7.70
N GLY A 82 3.24 12.30 8.12
CA GLY A 82 2.53 13.42 7.49
C GLY A 82 3.34 14.71 7.50
N ARG A 83 4.04 15.00 8.60
CA ARG A 83 4.93 16.16 8.69
C ARG A 83 6.18 16.02 7.82
N ASP A 84 6.76 14.83 7.72
CA ASP A 84 7.90 14.57 6.82
C ASP A 84 7.51 14.78 5.34
N LEU A 85 6.34 14.28 4.94
CA LEU A 85 5.78 14.49 3.61
C LEU A 85 5.60 15.99 3.33
N ALA A 86 4.93 16.71 4.23
CA ALA A 86 4.68 18.14 4.08
C ALA A 86 5.98 18.97 4.04
N ALA A 87 6.93 18.67 4.93
CA ALA A 87 8.23 19.35 4.96
C ALA A 87 9.06 19.11 3.69
N SER A 88 8.86 17.95 3.05
CA SER A 88 9.50 17.59 1.78
C SER A 88 8.74 18.07 0.54
N GLY A 89 7.65 18.83 0.71
CA GLY A 89 6.80 19.29 -0.40
C GLY A 89 6.02 18.18 -1.11
N ARG A 90 5.92 17.00 -0.50
CA ARG A 90 5.17 15.87 -1.05
C ARG A 90 3.70 15.95 -0.64
N PRO A 91 2.75 15.54 -1.50
CA PRO A 91 1.34 15.51 -1.14
C PRO A 91 1.11 14.52 0.01
N VAL A 92 0.28 14.92 0.98
CA VAL A 92 -0.14 14.09 2.10
C VAL A 92 -1.43 13.35 1.71
N PRO A 93 -1.45 12.01 1.64
CA PRO A 93 -2.65 11.26 1.29
C PRO A 93 -3.79 11.49 2.31
N LEU A 94 -5.02 11.59 1.81
CA LEU A 94 -6.20 11.77 2.67
C LEU A 94 -6.42 10.60 3.64
N GLN A 95 -6.00 9.40 3.23
CA GLN A 95 -6.13 8.16 4.03
C GLN A 95 -4.82 7.77 4.73
N LEU A 96 -3.85 8.69 4.90
CA LEU A 96 -2.61 8.39 5.62
C LEU A 96 -2.95 7.87 7.03
N GLY A 97 -2.41 6.70 7.36
CA GLY A 97 -2.64 5.99 8.62
C GLY A 97 -4.04 5.38 8.80
N ARG A 98 -4.94 5.58 7.82
CA ARG A 98 -6.33 5.09 7.86
C ARG A 98 -6.66 4.10 6.76
N ARG A 99 -5.74 3.90 5.81
CA ARG A 99 -5.91 2.95 4.72
C ARG A 99 -6.13 1.54 5.27
N ARG A 100 -7.11 0.85 4.69
CA ARG A 100 -7.36 -0.55 4.92
C ARG A 100 -6.72 -1.37 3.82
N TRP A 101 -6.03 -2.44 4.22
CA TRP A 101 -5.54 -3.46 3.31
C TRP A 101 -6.72 -4.17 2.67
N ASN A 102 -6.72 -4.34 1.35
CA ASN A 102 -7.75 -5.07 0.60
C ASN A 102 -7.16 -6.27 -0.17
N GLU A 103 -8.00 -7.04 -0.86
CA GLU A 103 -7.53 -8.23 -1.58
C GLU A 103 -6.56 -7.89 -2.73
N ALA A 104 -6.76 -6.75 -3.40
CA ALA A 104 -5.84 -6.29 -4.46
C ALA A 104 -4.42 -6.04 -3.92
N ASP A 105 -4.30 -5.61 -2.67
CA ASP A 105 -3.01 -5.40 -2.02
C ASP A 105 -2.23 -6.73 -1.84
N GLY A 106 -2.94 -7.80 -1.49
CA GLY A 106 -2.34 -9.14 -1.39
C GLY A 106 -2.06 -9.78 -2.74
N LEU A 107 -3.02 -9.70 -3.67
CA LEU A 107 -2.98 -10.41 -4.95
C LEU A 107 -2.03 -9.77 -5.98
N LEU A 108 -1.85 -8.45 -5.95
CA LEU A 108 -1.07 -7.74 -6.97
C LEU A 108 0.03 -6.85 -6.38
N PHE A 109 -0.30 -5.99 -5.42
CA PHE A 109 0.68 -5.02 -4.92
C PHE A 109 1.95 -5.66 -4.35
N LEU A 110 1.80 -6.65 -3.45
CA LEU A 110 2.95 -7.36 -2.88
C LEU A 110 3.76 -8.14 -3.94
N PRO A 111 3.15 -8.97 -4.81
CA PRO A 111 3.87 -9.63 -5.90
C PRO A 111 4.60 -8.68 -6.85
N LEU A 112 4.03 -7.52 -7.16
CA LEU A 112 4.66 -6.51 -8.02
C LEU A 112 5.86 -5.86 -7.33
N ILE A 113 5.76 -5.53 -6.04
CA ILE A 113 6.94 -5.05 -5.30
C ILE A 113 8.03 -6.12 -5.28
N GLU A 114 7.69 -7.36 -4.99
CA GLU A 114 8.65 -8.45 -4.94
C GLU A 114 9.36 -8.63 -6.29
N THR A 115 8.60 -8.62 -7.39
CA THR A 115 9.13 -8.70 -8.75
C THR A 115 10.07 -7.53 -9.07
N SER A 116 9.67 -6.31 -8.71
CA SER A 116 10.52 -5.12 -8.89
C SER A 116 11.84 -5.23 -8.13
N ARG A 117 11.81 -5.74 -6.89
CA ARG A 117 13.01 -5.90 -6.05
C ARG A 117 13.98 -6.95 -6.60
N ARG A 118 13.46 -8.00 -7.23
CA ARG A 118 14.27 -9.05 -7.85
C ARG A 118 14.90 -8.60 -9.18
N ASN A 119 14.37 -7.56 -9.83
CA ASN A 119 14.81 -7.11 -11.15
C ASN A 119 15.02 -5.58 -11.19
N PRO A 120 15.93 -5.02 -10.36
CA PRO A 120 16.16 -3.59 -10.30
C PRO A 120 16.62 -3.04 -11.67
N GLY A 121 16.06 -1.91 -12.08
CA GLY A 121 16.36 -1.25 -13.36
C GLY A 121 15.66 -1.84 -14.58
N ARG A 122 15.09 -3.05 -14.47
CA ARG A 122 14.24 -3.65 -15.50
C ARG A 122 12.78 -3.31 -15.28
N CYS A 123 12.31 -3.49 -14.03
CA CYS A 123 10.92 -3.24 -13.71
C CYS A 123 10.69 -2.62 -12.32
N GLU A 124 9.71 -1.72 -12.21
CA GLU A 124 9.44 -0.94 -11.01
C GLU A 124 7.96 -0.66 -10.80
N LEU A 125 7.47 -0.90 -9.57
CA LEU A 125 6.17 -0.38 -9.15
C LEU A 125 6.33 1.08 -8.74
N PHE A 126 5.93 1.98 -9.63
CA PHE A 126 6.08 3.42 -9.45
C PHE A 126 4.98 4.04 -8.58
N GLY A 127 3.75 3.50 -8.65
CA GLY A 127 2.62 4.01 -7.90
C GLY A 127 1.57 2.95 -7.62
N TRP A 128 0.94 3.05 -6.45
CA TRP A 128 -0.18 2.18 -6.06
C TRP A 128 -1.19 2.95 -5.20
N LEU A 129 -2.44 3.00 -5.64
CA LEU A 129 -3.57 3.56 -4.91
C LEU A 129 -4.55 2.45 -4.54
N THR A 130 -5.23 2.58 -3.38
CA THR A 130 -6.31 1.66 -2.98
C THR A 130 -7.68 2.21 -3.28
N THR A 131 -8.71 1.35 -3.19
CA THR A 131 -10.12 1.60 -3.48
C THR A 131 -10.58 3.05 -3.29
N MET A 132 -10.36 3.67 -2.12
CA MET A 132 -10.82 5.05 -1.88
C MET A 132 -10.01 6.10 -2.63
N ASP A 133 -8.67 6.02 -2.60
CA ASP A 133 -7.79 6.93 -3.33
C ASP A 133 -7.94 6.73 -4.85
N THR A 134 -8.13 5.49 -5.30
CA THR A 134 -8.48 5.13 -6.67
C THR A 134 -9.82 5.75 -7.07
N SER A 135 -10.84 5.69 -6.22
CA SER A 135 -12.15 6.31 -6.49
C SER A 135 -12.07 7.83 -6.59
N VAL A 136 -11.26 8.47 -5.74
CA VAL A 136 -10.99 9.92 -5.83
C VAL A 136 -10.28 10.24 -7.13
N TRP A 137 -9.24 9.48 -7.47
CA TRP A 137 -8.49 9.63 -8.71
C TRP A 137 -9.40 9.47 -9.94
N LEU A 138 -10.21 8.41 -9.99
CA LEU A 138 -11.18 8.15 -11.07
C LEU A 138 -12.17 9.30 -11.24
N ARG A 139 -12.73 9.83 -10.14
CA ARG A 139 -13.62 11.00 -10.20
C ARG A 139 -12.92 12.23 -10.75
N GLY A 140 -11.68 12.49 -10.31
CA GLY A 140 -10.87 13.60 -10.81
C GLY A 140 -10.56 13.53 -12.32
N HIS A 141 -10.66 12.34 -12.91
CA HIS A 141 -10.41 12.08 -14.34
C HIS A 141 -11.69 11.78 -15.13
N GLY A 142 -12.89 12.05 -14.58
CA GLY A 142 -14.17 11.84 -15.29
C GLY A 142 -14.63 10.37 -15.38
N LEU A 143 -13.98 9.46 -14.65
CA LEU A 143 -14.23 8.01 -14.67
C LEU A 143 -15.05 7.56 -13.45
N ALA A 144 -15.93 8.41 -12.93
CA ALA A 144 -16.70 8.18 -11.71
C ALA A 144 -17.63 6.93 -11.78
N HIS A 145 -17.90 6.44 -12.99
CA HIS A 145 -18.74 5.26 -13.22
C HIS A 145 -17.96 3.94 -13.06
N LEU A 146 -16.63 3.98 -13.04
CA LEU A 146 -15.79 2.80 -12.80
C LEU A 146 -15.61 2.55 -11.31
N ARG A 147 -15.49 1.27 -10.95
CA ARG A 147 -15.10 0.82 -9.61
C ARG A 147 -13.85 -0.04 -9.72
N ALA A 148 -12.88 0.24 -8.87
CA ALA A 148 -11.63 -0.51 -8.82
C ALA A 148 -11.13 -0.59 -7.37
N ASP A 149 -10.59 -1.74 -7.02
CA ASP A 149 -9.99 -2.05 -5.72
C ASP A 149 -8.55 -1.51 -5.64
N GLY A 150 -7.91 -1.29 -6.79
CA GLY A 150 -6.57 -0.71 -6.87
C GLY A 150 -6.32 0.02 -8.18
N PHE A 151 -5.34 0.92 -8.16
CA PHE A 151 -4.76 1.51 -9.35
C PHE A 151 -3.24 1.43 -9.25
N GLY A 152 -2.60 0.87 -10.26
CA GLY A 152 -1.16 0.68 -10.31
C GLY A 152 -0.50 1.40 -11.49
N VAL A 153 0.72 1.85 -11.26
CA VAL A 153 1.64 2.34 -12.30
C VAL A 153 2.89 1.48 -12.27
N TRP A 154 3.13 0.72 -13.34
CA TRP A 154 4.25 -0.19 -13.50
C TRP A 154 5.17 0.30 -14.61
N LEU A 155 6.47 0.28 -14.34
CA LEU A 155 7.51 0.56 -15.32
C LEU A 155 8.16 -0.76 -15.72
N GLU A 156 8.29 -1.02 -17.02
CA GLU A 156 8.97 -2.21 -17.54
C GLU A 156 9.73 -1.86 -18.82
N ASP A 157 11.04 -2.06 -18.80
CA ASP A 157 11.92 -1.85 -19.97
C ASP A 157 11.70 -0.48 -20.64
N GLY A 158 11.54 0.57 -19.82
CA GLY A 158 11.30 1.95 -20.25
C GLY A 158 9.86 2.29 -20.63
N ARG A 159 8.92 1.34 -20.54
CA ARG A 159 7.48 1.54 -20.81
C ARG A 159 6.72 1.74 -19.51
N CYS A 160 5.67 2.56 -19.57
CA CYS A 160 4.78 2.83 -18.44
C CYS A 160 3.41 2.19 -18.68
N LEU A 161 3.06 1.22 -17.85
CA LEU A 161 1.75 0.57 -17.82
C LEU A 161 0.93 1.12 -16.65
N ARG A 162 -0.28 1.59 -16.95
CA ARG A 162 -1.27 2.02 -15.96
C ARG A 162 -2.43 1.05 -15.99
N PHE A 163 -2.85 0.57 -14.83
CA PHE A 163 -3.90 -0.44 -14.76
C PHE A 163 -4.81 -0.22 -13.55
N LEU A 164 -6.09 -0.55 -13.75
CA LEU A 164 -7.07 -0.64 -12.69
C LEU A 164 -7.23 -2.11 -12.30
N VAL A 165 -7.38 -2.36 -11.02
CA VAL A 165 -7.57 -3.70 -10.48
C VAL A 165 -9.00 -3.79 -9.96
N HIS A 166 -9.72 -4.82 -10.41
CA HIS A 166 -10.96 -5.26 -9.79
C HIS A 166 -10.74 -6.67 -9.27
N VAL A 167 -11.13 -6.94 -8.03
CA VAL A 167 -11.08 -8.28 -7.45
C VAL A 167 -12.51 -8.77 -7.23
N ASP A 168 -12.92 -9.74 -8.04
CA ASP A 168 -14.21 -10.39 -7.90
C ASP A 168 -14.22 -11.22 -6.61
N ASN A 169 -14.97 -10.74 -5.61
CA ASN A 169 -15.25 -11.51 -4.41
C ASN A 169 -16.25 -12.62 -4.77
N ALA A 170 -15.77 -13.77 -5.26
CA ALA A 170 -16.58 -14.96 -5.56
C ALA A 170 -17.16 -15.66 -4.30
N ARG A 171 -17.55 -14.88 -3.28
CA ARG A 171 -18.37 -15.32 -2.14
C ARG A 171 -19.85 -15.00 -2.29
N ILE A 172 -20.30 -14.45 -3.42
CA ILE A 172 -21.72 -14.39 -3.79
C ILE A 172 -21.90 -15.14 -5.10
N SER A 173 -21.92 -16.47 -5.02
CA SER A 173 -22.42 -17.32 -6.10
C SER A 173 -23.91 -17.05 -6.27
N GLY A 174 -24.30 -16.44 -7.40
CA GLY A 174 -25.71 -16.34 -7.78
C GLY A 174 -26.15 -15.21 -8.73
N LEU A 175 -25.29 -14.27 -9.14
CA LEU A 175 -25.71 -13.12 -9.96
C LEU A 175 -24.71 -12.73 -11.07
N LEU A 176 -24.00 -13.70 -11.64
CA LEU A 176 -23.30 -13.47 -12.91
C LEU A 176 -24.32 -13.51 -14.05
N SER A 177 -25.03 -12.41 -14.30
CA SER A 177 -25.79 -12.28 -15.56
C SER A 177 -26.07 -10.87 -16.08
N GLU A 178 -25.59 -9.77 -15.46
CA GLU A 178 -25.84 -8.42 -16.04
C GLU A 178 -24.62 -7.47 -16.08
N GLU A 179 -23.53 -7.72 -15.33
CA GLU A 179 -22.37 -6.80 -15.31
C GLU A 179 -21.37 -7.00 -16.46
N GLU A 180 -21.41 -8.15 -17.15
CA GLU A 180 -20.58 -8.45 -18.33
C GLU A 180 -20.91 -7.57 -19.56
N GLN A 181 -22.00 -6.78 -19.53
CA GLN A 181 -22.40 -5.89 -20.63
C GLN A 181 -21.80 -4.47 -20.57
N ARG A 182 -21.00 -4.11 -19.56
CA ARG A 182 -20.45 -2.74 -19.40
C ARG A 182 -18.98 -2.55 -19.78
N THR A 183 -18.32 -3.55 -20.34
CA THR A 183 -16.92 -3.48 -20.81
C THR A 183 -16.73 -2.81 -22.18
N ALA A 184 -17.81 -2.35 -22.84
CA ALA A 184 -17.76 -1.74 -24.18
C ALA A 184 -17.04 -0.37 -24.28
N GLY A 185 -16.47 0.16 -23.19
CA GLY A 185 -15.78 1.47 -23.18
C GLY A 185 -14.27 1.43 -22.98
N LEU A 186 -13.68 0.26 -22.71
CA LEU A 186 -12.25 0.12 -22.41
C LEU A 186 -11.33 0.25 -23.64
N GLU A 187 -11.86 0.08 -24.85
CA GLU A 187 -11.08 0.12 -26.10
C GLU A 187 -10.64 1.54 -26.50
N VAL A 188 -11.32 2.59 -26.03
CA VAL A 188 -11.03 3.98 -26.43
C VAL A 188 -9.95 4.63 -25.56
N LEU A 189 -9.68 4.10 -24.36
CA LEU A 189 -8.75 4.71 -23.38
C LEU A 189 -7.34 4.11 -23.38
N LEU A 190 -7.13 2.93 -23.97
CA LEU A 190 -5.80 2.28 -24.05
C LEU A 190 -5.01 2.65 -25.32
N ALA A 191 -5.54 3.55 -26.15
CA ALA A 191 -4.93 4.02 -27.40
C ALA A 191 -4.30 5.43 -27.31
N GLY A 192 -4.20 6.03 -26.11
CA GLY A 192 -3.70 7.40 -25.89
C GLY A 192 -2.56 7.50 -24.90
#